data_AF-A0ABD5M6F9-F1
#
_entry.id   AF-A0ABD5M6F9-F1
#
_cell.length_a   1.000
_cell.length_b   1.000
_cell.length_c   1.000
_cell.angle_alpha   90.00
_cell.angle_beta   90.00
_cell.angle_gamma   90.00
#
_symmetry.space_group_name_H-M   'P 1'
#
loop_
_entity.id
_entity.type
_entity.pdbx_description
1 polymer ?
#
loop_
_entity_poly.entity_id
_entity_poly.type
_entity_poly.pdbx_seq_one_letter_code
_entity_poly.pdbx_strand_id
1 'polypeptide(L)'
;MEPSGLLIFGDREQVFDDVPPEYRHTLRHIRAEFDRDAFHSAVEDPSTYVFFGVAPCHVGVAYDWERLPPFLGHAIWNEANERFIPSDRADKVFEGLNLTPVNTFQKEVNVRDFSPEQFEMPDSAWYDGPAAGVRIENRSGGSALLTEFAVGEQPTEQLAHDEPSAVASELVTDTRVNRAVEAVEAAGNTVTTAEVQTRIFEMIVREEYVRLDQSGIDVETLRSAVGSVVAQRL
;
A
#
# COMPACT_ATOMS: atom_id res chain seq x y z
N MET A 1 -17.35 4.82 4.34
CA MET A 1 -17.05 6.04 5.13
C MET A 1 -18.25 6.31 6.00
N GLU A 2 -18.09 6.67 7.27
CA GLU A 2 -19.25 7.04 8.08
C GLU A 2 -19.96 8.29 7.50
N PRO A 3 -21.24 8.51 7.83
CA PRO A 3 -21.92 9.78 7.50
C PRO A 3 -21.19 11.02 8.05
N SER A 4 -20.34 10.84 9.06
CA SER A 4 -19.47 11.88 9.64
C SER A 4 -18.31 12.30 8.72
N GLY A 5 -18.04 11.56 7.64
CA GLY A 5 -16.85 11.72 6.81
C GLY A 5 -15.63 10.94 7.32
N LEU A 6 -15.77 10.19 8.41
CA LEU A 6 -14.68 9.37 8.95
C LEU A 6 -14.44 8.13 8.07
N LEU A 7 -13.20 7.96 7.63
CA LEU A 7 -12.77 6.76 6.92
C LEU A 7 -12.53 5.62 7.91
N ILE A 8 -13.20 4.49 7.67
CA ILE A 8 -13.04 3.24 8.40
C ILE A 8 -12.08 2.37 7.60
N PHE A 9 -11.13 1.72 8.28
CA PHE A 9 -10.10 0.90 7.66
C PHE A 9 -10.10 -0.50 8.25
N GLY A 10 -9.74 -1.48 7.44
CA GLY A 10 -9.61 -2.87 7.83
C GLY A 10 -8.82 -3.65 6.80
N ASP A 11 -8.52 -4.90 7.13
CA ASP A 11 -7.99 -5.89 6.20
C ASP A 11 -9.09 -6.91 5.82
N ARG A 12 -8.67 -8.09 5.40
CA ARG A 12 -9.59 -9.18 5.03
C ARG A 12 -10.32 -9.77 6.24
N GLU A 13 -9.74 -9.67 7.43
CA GLU A 13 -10.18 -10.39 8.62
C GLU A 13 -10.95 -9.47 9.56
N GLN A 14 -10.55 -8.20 9.64
CA GLN A 14 -11.10 -7.28 10.63
C GLN A 14 -11.06 -5.81 10.22
N VAL A 15 -11.97 -5.04 10.83
CA VAL A 15 -11.89 -3.58 10.90
C VAL A 15 -10.91 -3.22 12.03
N PHE A 16 -10.06 -2.23 11.80
CA PHE A 16 -9.04 -1.83 12.77
C PHE A 16 -9.61 -0.85 13.80
N ASP A 17 -9.54 -1.23 15.07
CA ASP A 17 -9.64 -0.28 16.19
C ASP A 17 -8.30 0.47 16.35
N ASP A 18 -7.20 -0.28 16.36
CA ASP A 18 -5.83 0.22 16.33
C ASP A 18 -5.14 -0.21 15.03
N VAL A 19 -4.53 0.74 14.33
CA VAL A 19 -3.92 0.48 13.01
C VAL A 19 -2.61 -0.31 13.18
N PRO A 20 -2.49 -1.52 12.61
CA PRO A 20 -1.26 -2.28 12.64
C PRO A 20 -0.11 -1.51 11.96
N PRO A 21 1.13 -1.59 12.48
CA PRO A 21 2.28 -0.82 11.99
C PRO A 21 2.47 -0.84 10.46
N GLU A 22 2.28 -1.99 9.84
CA GLU A 22 2.44 -2.24 8.40
C GLU A 22 1.44 -1.46 7.52
N TYR A 23 0.28 -1.10 8.07
CA TYR A 23 -0.72 -0.30 7.34
C TYR A 23 -0.57 1.21 7.58
N ARG A 24 0.20 1.65 8.60
CA ARG A 24 0.26 3.07 9.00
C ARG A 24 0.67 3.99 7.86
N HIS A 25 1.65 3.59 7.04
CA HIS A 25 2.09 4.34 5.86
C HIS A 25 0.97 4.52 4.82
N THR A 26 0.31 3.42 4.46
CA THR A 26 -0.83 3.39 3.53
C THR A 26 -1.98 4.23 4.02
N LEU A 27 -2.38 4.08 5.28
CA LEU A 27 -3.53 4.79 5.82
C LEU A 27 -3.27 6.29 5.99
N ARG A 28 -2.02 6.68 6.29
CA ARG A 28 -1.61 8.10 6.26
C ARG A 28 -1.80 8.67 4.86
N HIS A 29 -1.33 7.97 3.83
CA HIS A 29 -1.48 8.40 2.44
C HIS A 29 -2.95 8.55 2.06
N ILE A 30 -3.79 7.54 2.34
CA ILE A 30 -5.22 7.63 2.04
C ILE A 30 -5.87 8.80 2.79
N ARG A 31 -5.54 9.02 4.05
CA ARG A 31 -6.09 10.14 4.83
C ARG A 31 -5.69 11.51 4.31
N ALA A 32 -4.51 11.61 3.68
CA ALA A 32 -3.99 12.84 3.11
C ALA A 32 -4.58 13.12 1.72
N GLU A 33 -4.66 12.11 0.86
CA GLU A 33 -5.02 12.30 -0.55
C GLU A 33 -6.52 12.15 -0.82
N PHE A 34 -7.22 11.28 -0.09
CA PHE A 34 -8.62 10.95 -0.40
C PHE A 34 -9.52 12.20 -0.32
N ASP A 35 -10.11 12.57 -1.45
CA ASP A 35 -11.02 13.70 -1.54
C ASP A 35 -12.40 13.35 -0.96
N ARG A 36 -12.53 13.57 0.35
CA ARG A 36 -13.76 13.28 1.11
C ARG A 36 -14.94 14.10 0.62
N ASP A 37 -14.71 15.36 0.23
CA ASP A 37 -15.76 16.28 -0.18
C ASP A 37 -16.29 15.91 -1.57
N ALA A 38 -15.39 15.56 -2.50
CA ALA A 38 -15.77 15.04 -3.81
C ALA A 38 -16.56 13.74 -3.67
N PHE A 39 -16.11 12.81 -2.81
CA PHE A 39 -16.82 11.56 -2.61
C PHE A 39 -18.21 11.78 -2.00
N HIS A 40 -18.29 12.56 -0.92
CA HIS A 40 -19.56 12.86 -0.26
C HIS A 40 -20.55 13.59 -1.19
N SER A 41 -20.05 14.44 -2.09
CA SER A 41 -20.91 15.13 -3.06
C SER A 41 -21.39 14.23 -4.20
N ALA A 42 -20.68 13.14 -4.48
CA ALA A 42 -20.95 12.24 -5.61
C ALA A 42 -21.95 11.14 -5.28
N VAL A 43 -22.18 10.82 -4.01
CA VAL A 43 -23.05 9.70 -3.58
C VAL A 43 -24.05 10.15 -2.52
N GLU A 44 -25.23 9.50 -2.50
CA GLU A 44 -26.27 9.79 -1.51
C GLU A 44 -25.88 9.32 -0.10
N ASP A 45 -25.31 8.11 -0.02
CA ASP A 45 -24.83 7.53 1.24
C ASP A 45 -23.41 6.93 1.08
N PRO A 46 -22.37 7.63 1.57
CA PRO A 46 -20.99 7.16 1.51
C PRO A 46 -20.69 5.92 2.36
N SER A 47 -21.60 5.52 3.26
CA SER A 47 -21.42 4.33 4.10
C SER A 47 -21.66 3.02 3.34
N THR A 48 -22.44 3.08 2.25
CA THR A 48 -22.77 1.94 1.39
C THR A 48 -21.62 1.50 0.47
N TYR A 49 -20.45 2.15 0.54
CA TYR A 49 -19.32 1.88 -0.33
C TYR A 49 -18.09 1.40 0.47
N VAL A 50 -17.50 0.32 -0.01
CA VAL A 50 -16.24 -0.24 0.50
C VAL A 50 -15.21 -0.21 -0.62
N PHE A 51 -14.07 0.41 -0.35
CA PHE A 51 -12.95 0.50 -1.29
C PHE A 51 -11.92 -0.57 -0.92
N PHE A 52 -11.52 -1.36 -1.90
CA PHE A 52 -10.50 -2.39 -1.76
C PHE A 52 -9.25 -1.98 -2.54
N GLY A 53 -8.09 -2.25 -1.95
CA GLY A 53 -6.81 -1.98 -2.55
C GLY A 53 -5.71 -2.82 -1.94
N VAL A 54 -4.52 -2.67 -2.49
CA VAL A 54 -3.29 -3.29 -2.02
C VAL A 54 -2.48 -2.22 -1.28
N ALA A 55 -1.98 -2.57 -0.10
CA ALA A 55 -0.96 -1.85 0.64
C ALA A 55 0.39 -2.52 0.33
N PRO A 56 1.19 -2.03 -0.63
CA PRO A 56 2.37 -2.78 -1.07
C PRO A 56 3.45 -2.77 0.01
N CYS A 57 3.92 -3.95 0.40
CA CYS A 57 5.05 -4.16 1.31
C CYS A 57 6.07 -5.12 0.70
N HIS A 58 7.28 -5.15 1.26
CA HIS A 58 8.36 -5.97 0.71
C HIS A 58 8.17 -7.44 1.08
N VAL A 59 7.65 -8.22 0.14
CA VAL A 59 7.38 -9.66 0.25
C VAL A 59 8.11 -10.50 -0.80
N GLY A 60 9.35 -10.12 -1.13
CA GLY A 60 10.18 -10.79 -2.15
C GLY A 60 10.36 -10.00 -3.44
N VAL A 61 9.66 -8.87 -3.58
CA VAL A 61 9.83 -7.95 -4.71
C VAL A 61 10.43 -6.64 -4.22
N ALA A 62 11.61 -6.33 -4.75
CA ALA A 62 12.28 -5.05 -4.53
C ALA A 62 11.68 -3.98 -5.45
N TYR A 63 10.49 -3.50 -5.09
CA TYR A 63 9.85 -2.41 -5.81
C TYR A 63 10.71 -1.13 -5.77
N ASP A 64 10.49 -0.25 -6.74
CA ASP A 64 10.89 1.15 -6.65
C ASP A 64 9.98 1.87 -5.64
N TRP A 65 10.39 1.82 -4.37
CA TRP A 65 9.63 2.39 -3.24
C TRP A 65 9.48 3.92 -3.29
N GLU A 66 10.29 4.60 -4.09
CA GLU A 66 10.17 6.04 -4.31
C GLU A 66 9.02 6.36 -5.26
N ARG A 67 8.82 5.52 -6.29
CA ARG A 67 7.74 5.70 -7.26
C ARG A 67 6.44 5.01 -6.89
N LEU A 68 6.49 3.88 -6.19
CA LEU A 68 5.32 3.05 -5.89
C LEU A 68 4.39 3.72 -4.84
N PRO A 69 3.13 4.02 -5.20
CA PRO A 69 2.15 4.55 -4.26
C PRO A 69 1.98 3.67 -3.02
N PRO A 70 1.79 4.27 -1.83
CA PRO A 70 1.51 3.52 -0.60
C PRO A 70 0.22 2.68 -0.65
N PHE A 71 -0.69 3.02 -1.56
CA PHE A 71 -1.96 2.34 -1.79
C PHE A 71 -2.25 2.23 -3.29
N LEU A 72 -2.70 1.05 -3.74
CA LEU A 72 -3.21 0.83 -5.09
C LEU A 72 -4.65 0.30 -5.02
N GLY A 73 -5.62 1.08 -5.48
CA GLY A 73 -7.03 0.70 -5.50
C GLY A 73 -7.36 -0.33 -6.57
N HIS A 74 -8.20 -1.32 -6.30
CA HIS A 74 -8.54 -2.34 -7.31
C HIS A 74 -10.02 -2.72 -7.39
N ALA A 75 -10.84 -2.43 -6.37
CA ALA A 75 -12.27 -2.72 -6.43
C ALA A 75 -13.06 -1.79 -5.52
N ILE A 76 -14.33 -1.60 -5.87
CA ILE A 76 -15.28 -0.85 -5.06
C ILE A 76 -16.55 -1.70 -4.96
N TRP A 77 -16.94 -2.05 -3.74
CA TRP A 77 -18.22 -2.69 -3.46
C TRP A 77 -19.27 -1.63 -3.18
N ASN A 78 -20.45 -1.81 -3.75
CA ASN A 78 -21.64 -1.03 -3.45
C ASN A 78 -22.65 -1.96 -2.77
N GLU A 79 -22.85 -1.73 -1.47
CA GLU A 79 -23.76 -2.50 -0.63
C GLU A 79 -25.22 -2.31 -1.03
N ALA A 80 -25.62 -1.09 -1.40
CA ALA A 80 -27.00 -0.80 -1.82
C ALA A 80 -27.45 -1.61 -3.05
N ASN A 81 -26.51 -2.03 -3.90
CA ASN A 81 -26.77 -2.87 -5.07
C ASN A 81 -26.19 -4.28 -4.96
N GLU A 82 -25.59 -4.62 -3.81
CA GLU A 82 -24.90 -5.89 -3.54
C GLU A 82 -23.99 -6.34 -4.70
N ARG A 83 -23.18 -5.42 -5.22
CA ARG A 83 -22.28 -5.72 -6.35
C ARG A 83 -21.03 -4.86 -6.37
N PHE A 84 -19.99 -5.38 -7.00
CA PHE A 84 -18.83 -4.58 -7.38
C PHE A 84 -19.18 -3.58 -8.49
N ILE A 85 -18.61 -2.39 -8.37
CA ILE A 85 -18.56 -1.42 -9.46
C ILE A 85 -17.65 -2.00 -10.58
N PRO A 86 -18.05 -1.92 -11.87
CA PRO A 86 -17.20 -2.33 -12.98
C PRO A 86 -15.80 -1.70 -12.90
N SER A 87 -14.75 -2.45 -13.20
CA SER A 87 -13.35 -2.01 -12.99
C SER A 87 -13.01 -0.73 -13.73
N ASP A 88 -13.46 -0.56 -14.97
CA ASP A 88 -13.24 0.67 -15.73
C ASP A 88 -13.84 1.92 -15.07
N ARG A 89 -14.94 1.74 -14.33
CA ARG A 89 -15.55 2.80 -13.52
C ARG A 89 -14.86 2.93 -12.17
N ALA A 90 -14.45 1.83 -11.55
CA ALA A 90 -13.71 1.85 -10.30
C ALA A 90 -12.37 2.60 -10.45
N ASP A 91 -11.62 2.35 -11.52
CA ASP A 91 -10.36 3.06 -11.86
C ASP A 91 -10.56 4.58 -11.83
N LYS A 92 -11.58 5.06 -12.57
CA LYS A 92 -11.93 6.48 -12.65
C LYS A 92 -12.36 7.06 -11.31
N VAL A 93 -13.02 6.27 -10.47
CA VAL A 93 -13.41 6.71 -9.13
C VAL A 93 -12.17 6.84 -8.24
N PHE A 94 -11.22 5.90 -8.28
CA PHE A 94 -9.96 6.06 -7.55
C PHE A 94 -9.22 7.32 -7.99
N GLU A 95 -9.03 7.49 -9.31
CA GLU A 95 -8.36 8.68 -9.88
C GLU A 95 -9.07 9.98 -9.48
N GLY A 96 -10.40 10.02 -9.57
CA GLY A 96 -11.20 11.18 -9.18
C GLY A 96 -11.21 11.50 -7.69
N LEU A 97 -10.74 10.57 -6.85
CA LEU A 97 -10.57 10.72 -5.41
C LEU A 97 -9.09 10.85 -5.01
N ASN A 98 -8.22 11.17 -5.97
CA ASN A 98 -6.76 11.30 -5.83
C ASN A 98 -6.06 10.03 -5.31
N LEU A 99 -6.62 8.85 -5.58
CA LEU A 99 -5.98 7.57 -5.29
C LEU A 99 -5.56 6.89 -6.59
N THR A 100 -4.41 6.20 -6.54
CA THR A 100 -3.90 5.49 -7.72
C THR A 100 -4.55 4.10 -7.82
N PRO A 101 -5.21 3.74 -8.93
CA PRO A 101 -5.66 2.37 -9.15
C PRO A 101 -4.48 1.45 -9.51
N VAL A 102 -4.68 0.14 -9.40
CA VAL A 102 -3.76 -0.85 -9.97
C VAL A 102 -3.65 -0.68 -11.48
N ASN A 103 -2.50 -1.04 -12.05
CA ASN A 103 -2.28 -0.94 -13.49
C ASN A 103 -3.21 -1.89 -14.25
N THR A 104 -3.94 -1.37 -15.23
CA THR A 104 -4.62 -2.22 -16.21
C THR A 104 -3.68 -2.54 -17.36
N PHE A 105 -3.40 -3.83 -17.57
CA PHE A 105 -2.59 -4.29 -18.71
C PHE A 105 -3.42 -4.46 -19.99
N GLN A 106 -4.63 -5.01 -19.86
CA GLN A 106 -5.50 -5.33 -20.98
C GLN A 106 -6.98 -5.14 -20.58
N LYS A 107 -7.81 -4.67 -21.53
CA LYS A 107 -9.26 -4.56 -21.37
C LYS A 107 -9.96 -5.34 -22.48
N GLU A 108 -11.10 -5.93 -22.15
CA GLU A 108 -12.03 -6.56 -23.11
C GLU A 108 -11.44 -7.68 -23.98
N VAL A 109 -10.57 -8.51 -23.41
CA VAL A 109 -10.04 -9.70 -24.09
C VAL A 109 -11.17 -10.71 -24.32
N ASN A 110 -11.31 -11.21 -25.55
CA ASN A 110 -12.30 -12.24 -25.85
C ASN A 110 -11.93 -13.54 -25.15
N VAL A 111 -12.92 -14.24 -24.56
CA VAL A 111 -12.68 -15.52 -23.87
C VAL A 111 -12.02 -16.56 -24.77
N ARG A 112 -12.28 -16.53 -26.09
CA ARG A 112 -11.64 -17.44 -27.05
C ARG A 112 -10.16 -17.17 -27.25
N ASP A 113 -9.72 -15.95 -26.97
CA ASP A 113 -8.36 -15.48 -27.15
C ASP A 113 -7.60 -15.45 -25.81
N PHE A 114 -8.24 -15.84 -24.71
CA PHE A 114 -7.64 -15.91 -23.38
C PHE A 114 -7.45 -17.37 -22.95
N SER A 115 -6.19 -17.75 -22.71
CA SER A 115 -5.83 -19.05 -22.14
C SER A 115 -5.01 -18.84 -20.87
N PRO A 116 -5.50 -19.27 -19.68
CA PRO A 116 -4.74 -19.19 -18.43
C PRO A 116 -3.39 -19.92 -18.50
N GLU A 117 -3.32 -21.02 -19.25
CA GLU A 117 -2.12 -21.85 -19.37
C GLU A 117 -1.04 -21.22 -20.26
N GLN A 118 -1.42 -20.24 -21.09
CA GLN A 118 -0.52 -19.53 -22.01
C GLN A 118 -0.35 -18.07 -21.60
N PHE A 119 -0.86 -17.68 -20.43
CA PHE A 119 -0.77 -16.31 -19.96
C PHE A 119 0.66 -16.02 -19.48
N GLU A 120 1.36 -15.16 -20.20
CA GLU A 120 2.66 -14.63 -19.79
C GLU A 120 2.46 -13.43 -18.86
N MET A 121 3.19 -13.42 -17.74
CA MET A 121 3.10 -12.33 -16.77
C MET A 121 3.65 -11.04 -17.41
N PRO A 122 2.86 -9.94 -17.47
CA PRO A 122 3.31 -8.68 -18.05
C PRO A 122 4.35 -8.01 -17.15
N ASP A 123 5.13 -7.09 -17.71
CA ASP A 123 6.09 -6.30 -16.94
C ASP A 123 5.41 -5.37 -15.92
N SER A 124 6.03 -5.23 -14.76
CA SER A 124 5.62 -4.32 -13.70
C SER A 124 5.89 -2.86 -14.08
N ALA A 125 4.99 -1.96 -13.68
CA ALA A 125 5.22 -0.51 -13.79
C ALA A 125 6.15 0.04 -12.68
N TRP A 126 6.42 -0.77 -11.65
CA TRP A 126 6.98 -0.33 -10.37
C TRP A 126 8.36 -0.93 -10.06
N TYR A 127 8.91 -1.75 -10.94
CA TYR A 127 10.31 -2.21 -10.92
C TYR A 127 10.66 -2.86 -12.26
N ASP A 128 11.92 -3.23 -12.45
CA ASP A 128 12.39 -3.97 -13.62
C ASP A 128 12.16 -5.48 -13.43
N GLY A 129 11.01 -5.97 -13.91
CA GLY A 129 10.63 -7.38 -13.83
C GLY A 129 9.13 -7.62 -14.02
N PRO A 130 8.67 -8.89 -13.97
CA PRO A 130 7.27 -9.25 -14.17
C PRO A 130 6.38 -8.68 -13.06
N ALA A 131 5.08 -8.49 -13.32
CA ALA A 131 4.13 -8.12 -12.29
C ALA A 131 4.05 -9.20 -11.19
N ALA A 132 3.91 -8.78 -9.93
CA ALA A 132 3.82 -9.72 -8.81
C ALA A 132 2.57 -10.62 -8.85
N GLY A 133 1.56 -10.16 -9.57
CA GLY A 133 0.41 -10.95 -9.95
C GLY A 133 -0.51 -10.13 -10.84
N VAL A 134 -1.41 -10.83 -11.53
CA VAL A 134 -2.44 -10.24 -12.36
C VAL A 134 -3.79 -10.71 -11.89
N ARG A 135 -4.68 -9.75 -11.62
CA ARG A 135 -6.09 -10.04 -11.41
C ARG A 135 -6.79 -10.07 -12.75
N ILE A 136 -7.51 -11.16 -13.01
CA ILE A 136 -8.39 -11.29 -14.16
C ILE A 136 -9.82 -11.13 -13.68
N GLU A 137 -10.59 -10.33 -14.39
CA GLU A 137 -12.00 -10.09 -14.10
C GLU A 137 -12.84 -10.40 -15.34
N ASN A 138 -14.03 -10.94 -15.12
CA ASN A 138 -15.03 -11.09 -16.16
C ASN A 138 -16.19 -10.10 -15.94
N ARG A 139 -16.96 -9.85 -17.00
CA ARG A 139 -18.10 -8.91 -16.97
C ARG A 139 -19.24 -9.34 -16.04
N SER A 140 -19.28 -10.61 -15.64
CA SER A 140 -20.27 -11.15 -14.70
C SER A 140 -19.88 -10.97 -13.23
N GLY A 141 -18.74 -10.33 -12.96
CA GLY A 141 -18.24 -10.08 -11.59
C GLY A 141 -17.36 -11.20 -11.02
N GLY A 142 -17.05 -12.23 -11.80
CA GLY A 142 -16.06 -13.24 -11.41
C GLY A 142 -14.65 -12.68 -11.52
N SER A 143 -13.79 -13.01 -10.55
CA SER A 143 -12.37 -12.65 -10.60
C SER A 143 -11.47 -13.79 -10.17
N ALA A 144 -10.28 -13.87 -10.76
CA ALA A 144 -9.21 -14.78 -10.39
C ALA A 144 -7.90 -14.01 -10.24
N LEU A 145 -6.99 -14.51 -9.41
CA LEU A 145 -5.65 -13.98 -9.25
C LEU A 145 -4.66 -15.00 -9.84
N LEU A 146 -3.83 -14.55 -10.77
CA LEU A 146 -2.65 -15.29 -11.23
C LEU A 146 -1.43 -14.70 -10.55
N THR A 147 -0.62 -15.56 -9.93
CA THR A 147 0.66 -15.22 -9.31
C THR A 147 1.72 -16.15 -9.87
N GLU A 148 2.88 -15.63 -10.21
CA GLU A 148 4.01 -16.48 -10.58
C GLU A 148 4.70 -17.00 -9.32
N PHE A 149 4.99 -18.30 -9.24
CA PHE A 149 5.59 -18.93 -8.04
C PHE A 149 6.94 -18.32 -7.62
N ALA A 150 7.69 -17.74 -8.57
CA ALA A 150 8.96 -17.08 -8.29
C ALA A 150 8.80 -15.68 -7.66
N VAL A 151 7.68 -14.99 -7.94
CA VAL A 151 7.36 -13.72 -7.29
C VAL A 151 6.76 -14.04 -5.92
N GLY A 152 7.63 -14.22 -4.94
CA GLY A 152 7.26 -14.69 -3.60
C GLY A 152 8.31 -15.58 -2.94
N GLU A 153 9.46 -15.87 -3.58
CA GLU A 153 10.64 -16.27 -2.82
C GLU A 153 10.91 -15.17 -1.78
N GLN A 154 10.64 -15.52 -0.52
CA GLN A 154 10.84 -14.61 0.59
C GLN A 154 12.30 -14.12 0.52
N PRO A 155 12.56 -12.82 0.72
CA PRO A 155 13.92 -12.33 0.75
C PRO A 155 14.75 -13.23 1.67
N THR A 156 15.79 -13.86 1.14
CA THR A 156 16.71 -14.68 1.95
C THR A 156 17.68 -13.80 2.74
N GLU A 157 17.71 -12.50 2.42
CA GLU A 157 18.55 -11.51 3.08
C GLU A 157 18.01 -11.17 4.47
N GLN A 158 18.63 -11.74 5.48
CA GLN A 158 18.32 -11.44 6.88
C GLN A 158 18.79 -10.02 7.25
N LEU A 159 18.25 -9.48 8.33
CA LEU A 159 18.86 -8.31 8.97
C LEU A 159 20.26 -8.68 9.44
N ALA A 160 21.21 -7.73 9.34
CA ALA A 160 22.57 -7.98 9.80
C ALA A 160 22.66 -8.10 11.34
N HIS A 161 21.61 -7.64 12.03
CA HIS A 161 21.52 -7.55 13.48
C HIS A 161 20.13 -7.98 13.97
N ASP A 162 20.09 -8.46 15.21
CA ASP A 162 18.89 -8.85 15.97
C ASP A 162 18.53 -7.81 17.05
N GLU A 163 19.47 -6.94 17.42
CA GLU A 163 19.25 -5.85 18.38
C GLU A 163 18.57 -4.62 17.74
N PRO A 164 17.45 -4.10 18.30
CA PRO A 164 16.69 -3.01 17.69
C PRO A 164 17.48 -1.73 17.40
N SER A 165 18.47 -1.40 18.23
CA SER A 165 19.32 -0.20 18.05
C SER A 165 20.29 -0.34 16.88
N ALA A 166 20.84 -1.55 16.67
CA ALA A 166 21.71 -1.85 15.56
C ALA A 166 20.91 -1.90 14.25
N VAL A 167 19.72 -2.52 14.27
CA VAL A 167 18.78 -2.53 13.13
C VAL A 167 18.33 -1.12 12.78
N ALA A 168 17.97 -0.28 13.76
CA ALA A 168 17.64 1.12 13.50
C ALA A 168 18.81 1.87 12.87
N SER A 169 20.04 1.62 13.31
CA SER A 169 21.23 2.27 12.74
C SER A 169 21.50 1.84 11.29
N GLU A 170 21.24 0.57 10.96
CA GLU A 170 21.29 0.03 9.59
C GLU A 170 20.21 0.67 8.69
N LEU A 171 18.97 0.68 9.16
CA LEU A 171 17.80 0.98 8.33
C LEU A 171 17.47 2.47 8.23
N VAL A 172 17.91 3.31 9.18
CA VAL A 172 17.81 4.76 9.08
C VAL A 172 18.92 5.26 8.15
N THR A 173 18.63 5.28 6.85
CA THR A 173 19.54 5.75 5.81
C THR A 173 19.30 7.22 5.47
N ASP A 174 20.30 7.91 4.93
CA ASP A 174 20.15 9.31 4.51
C ASP A 174 19.06 9.46 3.43
N THR A 175 18.92 8.46 2.54
CA THR A 175 17.83 8.40 1.56
C THR A 175 16.46 8.42 2.24
N ARG A 176 16.23 7.61 3.28
CA ARG A 176 14.96 7.60 4.01
C ARG A 176 14.74 8.88 4.80
N VAL A 177 15.80 9.48 5.37
CA VAL A 177 15.71 10.78 6.04
C VAL A 177 15.28 11.86 5.06
N ASN A 178 15.90 11.96 3.89
CA ASN A 178 15.56 12.95 2.87
C ASN A 178 14.12 12.76 2.37
N ARG A 179 13.73 11.53 2.01
CA ARG A 179 12.35 11.21 1.61
C ARG A 179 11.33 11.58 2.68
N ALA A 180 11.65 11.36 3.95
CA ALA A 180 10.78 11.72 5.07
C ALA A 180 10.64 13.24 5.22
N VAL A 181 11.72 14.00 5.10
CA VAL A 181 11.69 15.47 5.15
C VAL A 181 10.87 16.02 3.98
N GLU A 182 11.16 15.58 2.76
CA GLU A 182 10.43 16.00 1.55
C GLU A 182 8.93 15.69 1.65
N ALA A 183 8.56 14.51 2.18
CA ALA A 183 7.16 14.14 2.37
C ALA A 183 6.45 14.98 3.45
N VAL A 184 7.17 15.52 4.43
CA VAL A 184 6.61 16.43 5.44
C VAL A 184 6.41 17.82 4.84
N GLU A 185 7.40 18.31 4.09
CA GLU A 185 7.36 19.61 3.41
C GLU A 185 6.29 19.66 2.32
N ALA A 186 6.18 18.61 1.49
CA ALA A 186 5.17 18.50 0.44
C ALA A 186 3.74 18.52 1.00
N ALA A 187 3.55 18.03 2.23
CA ALA A 187 2.28 18.09 2.96
C ALA A 187 2.04 19.46 3.63
N GLY A 188 2.92 20.45 3.43
CA GLY A 188 2.81 21.79 4.02
C GLY A 188 3.05 21.85 5.53
N ASN A 189 3.63 20.80 6.12
CA ASN A 189 3.85 20.70 7.55
C ASN A 189 5.27 21.18 7.92
N THR A 190 5.41 21.68 9.15
CA THR A 190 6.74 22.01 9.70
C THR A 190 7.54 20.73 9.93
N VAL A 191 8.76 20.69 9.38
CA VAL A 191 9.69 19.59 9.61
C VAL A 191 10.11 19.56 11.08
N THR A 192 9.72 18.50 11.78
CA THR A 192 10.11 18.24 13.17
C THR A 192 10.72 16.84 13.27
N THR A 193 11.60 16.64 14.25
CA THR A 193 12.21 15.32 14.52
C THR A 193 11.16 14.23 14.69
N ALA A 194 10.04 14.53 15.36
CA ALA A 194 8.95 13.58 15.62
C ALA A 194 8.21 13.17 14.33
N GLU A 195 7.93 14.12 13.43
CA GLU A 195 7.34 13.80 12.13
C GLU A 195 8.29 12.98 11.28
N VAL A 196 9.56 13.37 11.19
CA VAL A 196 10.58 12.63 10.41
C VAL A 196 10.76 11.21 10.96
N GLN A 197 10.86 11.04 12.28
CA GLN A 197 10.90 9.72 12.92
C GLN A 197 9.70 8.87 12.50
N THR A 198 8.50 9.45 12.55
CA THR A 198 7.27 8.72 12.23
C THR A 198 7.26 8.27 10.76
N ARG A 199 7.65 9.15 9.83
CA ARG A 199 7.72 8.79 8.40
C ARG A 199 8.77 7.72 8.11
N ILE A 200 9.95 7.83 8.70
CA ILE A 200 11.02 6.84 8.53
C ILE A 200 10.59 5.48 9.06
N PHE A 201 9.98 5.45 10.25
CA PHE A 201 9.48 4.21 10.83
C PHE A 201 8.43 3.54 9.93
N GLU A 202 7.47 4.32 9.43
CA GLU A 202 6.45 3.84 8.49
C GLU A 202 7.06 3.28 7.19
N MET A 203 8.10 3.92 6.64
CA MET A 203 8.83 3.41 5.48
C MET A 203 9.56 2.11 5.80
N ILE A 204 10.24 2.02 6.94
CA ILE A 204 10.97 0.82 7.36
C ILE A 204 10.04 -0.38 7.49
N VAL A 205 8.89 -0.24 8.18
CA VAL A 205 7.96 -1.36 8.36
C VAL A 205 7.41 -1.86 7.02
N ARG A 206 7.19 -0.95 6.06
CA ARG A 206 6.71 -1.29 4.71
C ARG A 206 7.79 -1.96 3.85
N GLU A 207 8.97 -1.35 3.79
CA GLU A 207 10.07 -1.71 2.88
C GLU A 207 10.89 -2.90 3.39
N GLU A 208 10.81 -3.22 4.68
CA GLU A 208 11.55 -4.31 5.32
C GLU A 208 10.63 -5.38 5.93
N TYR A 209 9.34 -5.37 5.54
CA TYR A 209 8.26 -6.15 6.17
C TYR A 209 8.65 -7.61 6.49
N VAL A 210 9.04 -8.39 5.47
CA VAL A 210 9.43 -9.80 5.70
C VAL A 210 10.69 -9.94 6.56
N ARG A 211 11.68 -9.06 6.39
CA ARG A 211 12.92 -9.12 7.18
C ARG A 211 12.64 -8.86 8.65
N LEU A 212 11.73 -7.92 8.94
CA LEU A 212 11.28 -7.62 10.30
C LEU A 212 10.46 -8.76 10.89
N ASP A 213 9.50 -9.30 10.15
CA ASP A 213 8.67 -10.43 10.58
C ASP A 213 9.53 -11.66 10.94
N GLN A 214 10.48 -12.01 10.08
CA GLN A 214 11.39 -13.14 10.30
C GLN A 214 12.39 -12.91 11.46
N SER A 215 12.75 -11.66 11.74
CA SER A 215 13.68 -11.33 12.83
C SER A 215 13.07 -11.49 14.22
N GLY A 216 11.73 -11.44 14.33
CA GLY A 216 11.04 -11.44 15.62
C GLY A 216 11.27 -10.19 16.47
N ILE A 217 11.81 -9.12 15.90
CA ILE A 217 12.05 -7.85 16.60
C ILE A 217 10.72 -7.23 17.01
N ASP A 218 10.65 -6.80 18.28
CA ASP A 218 9.52 -6.01 18.76
C ASP A 218 9.45 -4.64 18.05
N VAL A 219 8.34 -4.43 17.35
CA VAL A 219 8.15 -3.29 16.44
C VAL A 219 8.11 -1.95 17.19
N GLU A 220 7.58 -1.90 18.40
CA GLU A 220 7.55 -0.66 19.19
C GLU A 220 8.91 -0.34 19.83
N THR A 221 9.70 -1.37 20.18
CA THR A 221 11.10 -1.20 20.58
C THR A 221 11.93 -0.68 19.39
N LEU A 222 11.72 -1.22 18.19
CA LEU A 222 12.34 -0.70 16.96
C LEU A 222 11.95 0.76 16.70
N ARG A 223 10.68 1.12 16.88
CA ARG A 223 10.21 2.51 16.73
C ARG A 223 10.95 3.49 17.64
N SER A 224 11.18 3.07 18.89
CA SER A 224 11.92 3.86 19.88
C SER A 224 13.40 4.00 19.49
N ALA A 225 14.01 2.93 18.98
CA ALA A 225 15.37 2.94 18.47
C ALA A 225 15.54 3.86 17.25
N VAL A 226 14.61 3.79 16.29
CA VAL A 226 14.56 4.71 15.12
C VAL A 226 14.52 6.16 15.58
N GLY A 227 13.68 6.49 16.57
CA GLY A 227 13.64 7.85 17.13
C GLY A 227 14.96 8.31 17.71
N SER A 228 15.66 7.43 18.40
CA SER A 228 16.97 7.74 18.98
C SER A 228 18.03 8.02 17.91
N VAL A 229 18.03 7.26 16.82
CA VAL A 229 18.96 7.47 15.70
C VAL A 229 18.62 8.76 14.94
N VAL A 230 17.34 9.01 14.66
CA VAL A 230 16.90 10.22 13.94
C VAL A 230 17.23 11.48 14.73
N ALA A 231 17.02 11.48 16.05
CA ALA A 231 17.35 12.61 16.92
C ALA A 231 18.85 12.94 17.00
N GLN A 232 19.73 12.01 16.61
CA GLN A 232 21.17 12.28 16.54
C GLN A 232 21.59 12.85 15.18
N ARG A 233 20.76 12.69 14.15
CA ARG A 233 21.05 13.12 12.77
C ARG A 233 20.45 14.48 12.40
N LEU A 234 19.35 14.88 13.06
CA LEU A 234 18.67 16.17 12.89
C LEU A 234 19.04 17.14 14.01
#